data_AF-A0A355UQH1-F1
#
_entry.id   AF-A0A355UQH1-F1
#
_cell.length_a   1.000
_cell.length_b   1.000
_cell.length_c   1.000
_cell.angle_alpha   90.00
_cell.angle_beta   90.00
_cell.angle_gamma   90.00
#
_symmetry.space_group_name_H-M   'P 1'
#
loop_
_entity.id
_entity.type
_entity.pdbx_description
1 polymer ?
#
loop_
_entity_poly.entity_id
_entity_poly.type
_entity_poly.pdbx_seq_one_letter_code
_entity_poly.pdbx_strand_id
1 'polypeptide(L)'
;MGASRPGQVLITVQNKVNVVAVAFFCDLSGIIVANKAKVDREAVEKADEKQIPLMTSPQPVFELVGRFYQMLAGSSSEGEIR
;
A
#
# COMPACT_ATOMS: atom_id res chain seq x y z
N MET A 1 17.93 -1.23 6.38
CA MET A 1 16.84 -0.68 5.55
C MET A 1 16.01 -1.84 5.03
N GLY A 2 14.68 -1.77 5.16
CA GLY A 2 13.76 -2.87 4.83
C GLY A 2 13.79 -3.24 3.36
N ALA A 3 13.36 -4.45 3.03
CA ALA A 3 13.44 -5.06 1.70
C ALA A 3 12.51 -4.43 0.63
N SER A 4 12.08 -3.18 0.82
CA SER A 4 11.17 -2.47 -0.09
C SER A 4 11.93 -1.94 -1.31
N ARG A 5 11.33 -2.09 -2.49
CA ARG A 5 11.89 -1.67 -3.78
C ARG A 5 11.05 -0.55 -4.39
N PRO A 6 11.64 0.32 -5.21
CA PRO A 6 10.90 1.31 -5.98
C PRO A 6 9.73 0.69 -6.74
N GLY A 7 8.61 1.39 -6.79
CA GLY A 7 7.39 0.94 -7.47
C GLY A 7 6.50 -0.02 -6.65
N GLN A 8 6.93 -0.46 -5.46
CA GLN A 8 6.10 -1.30 -4.59
C GLN A 8 5.08 -0.49 -3.78
N VAL A 9 4.06 -1.17 -3.24
CA VAL A 9 3.09 -0.60 -2.30
C VAL A 9 3.37 -1.11 -0.89
N LEU A 10 3.40 -0.20 0.10
CA LEU A 10 3.53 -0.56 1.50
C LEU A 10 2.15 -0.85 2.11
N ILE A 11 1.93 -2.08 2.58
CA ILE A 11 0.71 -2.45 3.30
C ILE A 11 1.08 -2.64 4.78
N THR A 12 0.46 -1.88 5.68
CA THR A 12 0.84 -1.83 7.10
C THR A 12 -0.35 -1.51 8.00
N VAL A 13 -0.20 -1.67 9.31
CA VAL A 13 -1.14 -1.14 10.32
C VAL A 13 -0.64 0.16 10.96
N GLN A 14 0.59 0.57 10.65
CA GLN A 14 1.17 1.83 11.14
C GLN A 14 0.48 3.02 10.48
N ASN A 15 0.08 4.00 11.29
CA ASN A 15 -0.84 5.06 10.92
C ASN A 15 -0.26 6.48 11.13
N LYS A 16 1.03 6.56 11.45
CA LYS A 16 1.76 7.81 11.75
C LYS A 16 2.64 8.24 10.59
N VAL A 17 3.12 9.49 10.62
CA VAL A 17 3.94 10.13 9.56
C VAL A 17 5.15 9.31 9.08
N ASN A 18 5.72 8.45 9.93
CA ASN A 18 6.87 7.61 9.57
C ASN A 18 6.62 6.70 8.36
N VAL A 19 5.37 6.24 8.15
CA VAL A 19 5.06 5.40 6.97
C VAL A 19 5.20 6.18 5.67
N VAL A 20 4.88 7.48 5.71
CA VAL A 20 5.03 8.40 4.58
C VAL A 20 6.49 8.65 4.28
N ALA A 21 7.32 8.83 5.31
CA ALA A 21 8.76 9.00 5.14
C ALA A 21 9.40 7.78 4.45
N VAL A 22 9.04 6.57 4.88
CA VAL A 22 9.53 5.33 4.23
C VAL A 22 9.09 5.27 2.78
N ALA A 23 7.83 5.55 2.49
CA ALA A 23 7.34 5.53 1.11
C ALA A 23 8.04 6.54 0.21
N PHE A 24 8.33 7.74 0.73
CA PHE A 24 9.05 8.79 0.02
C PHE A 24 10.50 8.39 -0.27
N PHE A 25 11.26 7.96 0.75
CA PHE A 25 12.68 7.65 0.58
C PHE A 25 12.95 6.35 -0.17
N CYS A 26 11.95 5.47 -0.31
CA CYS A 26 12.07 4.21 -1.05
C CYS A 26 11.39 4.25 -2.43
N ASP A 27 10.93 5.41 -2.91
CA ASP A 27 10.20 5.57 -4.19
C ASP A 27 9.04 4.58 -4.35
N LEU A 28 8.24 4.43 -3.29
CA LEU A 28 7.08 3.53 -3.30
C LEU A 28 5.91 4.16 -4.08
N SER A 29 5.13 3.30 -4.75
CA SER A 29 3.93 3.70 -5.49
C SER A 29 2.78 4.14 -4.59
N GLY A 30 2.82 3.82 -3.28
CA GLY A 30 1.80 4.22 -2.33
C GLY A 30 1.79 3.39 -1.04
N ILE A 31 0.84 3.72 -0.18
CA ILE A 31 0.66 3.14 1.16
C ILE A 31 -0.79 2.72 1.34
N ILE A 32 -1.01 1.54 1.92
CA ILE A 32 -2.32 1.08 2.38
C ILE A 32 -2.24 0.78 3.88
N VAL A 33 -3.02 1.51 4.68
CA VAL A 33 -3.15 1.30 6.12
C VAL A 33 -4.35 0.38 6.40
N ALA A 34 -4.06 -0.82 6.88
CA ALA A 34 -5.01 -1.91 7.07
C ALA A 34 -5.68 -1.90 8.46
N ASN A 35 -6.58 -2.86 8.68
CA ASN A 35 -7.21 -3.18 9.96
C ASN A 35 -8.02 -2.03 10.59
N LYS A 36 -8.75 -1.26 9.77
CA LYS A 36 -9.55 -0.09 10.22
C LYS A 36 -8.74 0.94 11.02
N ALA A 37 -7.42 0.94 10.89
CA ALA A 37 -6.59 1.88 11.63
C ALA A 37 -6.88 3.32 11.15
N LYS A 38 -7.11 4.21 12.11
CA LYS A 38 -7.36 5.62 11.84
C LYS A 38 -6.03 6.31 11.56
N VAL A 39 -5.84 6.82 10.35
CA VAL A 39 -4.61 7.52 9.97
C VAL A 39 -4.56 8.89 10.65
N ASP A 40 -3.41 9.22 11.21
CA ASP A 40 -3.19 10.50 11.86
C ASP A 40 -3.27 11.62 10.82
N ARG A 41 -3.89 12.74 11.18
CA ARG A 41 -4.07 13.88 10.27
C ARG A 41 -2.73 14.38 9.71
N GLU A 42 -1.69 14.41 10.54
CA GLU A 42 -0.33 14.76 10.12
C GLU A 42 0.20 13.82 9.03
N ALA A 43 -0.10 12.52 9.10
CA ALA A 43 0.32 11.57 8.09
C ALA A 43 -0.42 11.80 6.76
N VAL A 44 -1.71 12.17 6.80
CA VAL A 44 -2.47 12.53 5.59
C VAL A 44 -1.89 13.79 4.95
N GLU A 45 -1.72 14.86 5.72
CA GLU A 45 -1.15 16.13 5.23
C GLU A 45 0.25 15.93 4.64
N LYS A 46 1.07 15.09 5.27
CA LYS A 46 2.40 14.77 4.76
C LYS A 46 2.38 13.93 3.49
N ALA A 47 1.45 12.98 3.38
CA ALA A 47 1.28 12.18 2.17
C ALA A 47 0.87 13.05 0.98
N ASP A 48 -0.03 14.02 1.19
CA ASP A 48 -0.43 15.00 0.17
C ASP A 48 0.75 15.89 -0.24
N GLU A 49 1.51 16.44 0.71
CA GLU A 49 2.72 17.26 0.44
C GLU A 49 3.75 16.50 -0.40
N LYS A 50 3.93 15.20 -0.11
CA LYS A 50 4.89 14.33 -0.79
C LYS A 50 4.35 13.66 -2.05
N GLN A 51 3.09 13.91 -2.39
CA GLN A 51 2.39 13.30 -3.54
C GLN A 51 2.41 11.76 -3.48
N ILE A 52 2.22 11.20 -2.29
CA ILE A 52 2.20 9.75 -2.07
C ILE A 52 0.75 9.29 -1.84
N PRO A 53 0.21 8.39 -2.67
CA PRO A 53 -1.11 7.82 -2.43
C PRO A 53 -1.17 7.11 -1.07
N LEU A 54 -2.13 7.51 -0.24
CA LEU A 54 -2.39 6.91 1.07
C LEU A 54 -3.85 6.47 1.14
N MET A 55 -4.07 5.16 1.32
CA MET A 55 -5.38 4.54 1.38
C MET A 55 -5.58 3.82 2.70
N THR A 56 -6.82 3.57 3.10
CA THR A 56 -7.14 2.72 4.25
C THR A 56 -7.98 1.52 3.84
N SER A 57 -7.83 0.42 4.55
CA SER A 57 -8.65 -0.79 4.37
C SER A 57 -9.13 -1.31 5.73
N PRO A 58 -10.40 -1.72 5.83
CA PRO A 58 -10.90 -2.35 7.04
C PRO A 58 -10.38 -3.78 7.25
N GLN A 59 -9.74 -4.38 6.24
CA GLN A 59 -9.32 -5.77 6.27
C GLN A 59 -7.98 -5.97 7.01
N PRO A 60 -7.74 -7.12 7.66
CA PRO A 60 -6.42 -7.50 8.13
C PRO A 60 -5.39 -7.55 6.99
N VAL A 61 -4.13 -7.24 7.30
CA VAL A 61 -3.03 -7.24 6.30
C VAL A 61 -2.96 -8.56 5.54
N PHE A 62 -3.03 -9.69 6.26
CA PHE A 62 -2.94 -11.02 5.65
C PHE A 62 -4.04 -11.27 4.61
N GLU A 63 -5.30 -10.94 4.94
CA GLU A 63 -6.42 -11.10 4.01
C GLU A 63 -6.31 -10.17 2.81
N LEU A 64 -5.90 -8.91 3.04
CA LEU A 64 -5.75 -7.92 1.99
C LEU A 64 -4.67 -8.32 0.99
N VAL A 65 -3.51 -8.74 1.48
CA VAL A 65 -2.41 -9.25 0.64
C VAL A 65 -2.83 -10.54 -0.07
N GLY A 66 -3.52 -11.46 0.61
CA GLY A 66 -4.03 -12.69 0.00
C GLY A 66 -4.99 -12.42 -1.17
N ARG A 67 -5.88 -11.43 -1.02
CA ARG A 67 -6.77 -11.00 -2.11
C ARG A 67 -6.01 -10.41 -3.29
N PHE A 68 -5.06 -9.51 -3.03
CA PHE A 68 -4.23 -8.97 -4.11
C PHE A 68 -3.45 -10.06 -4.83
N TYR A 69 -2.88 -11.02 -4.09
CA TYR A 69 -2.19 -12.15 -4.69
C TYR A 69 -3.12 -12.98 -5.58
N GLN A 70 -4.33 -13.31 -5.13
CA GLN A 70 -5.31 -14.06 -5.93
C GLN A 70 -5.73 -13.29 -7.19
N MET A 71 -5.97 -11.99 -7.08
CA MET A 71 -6.33 -11.15 -8.23
C MET A 71 -5.20 -11.13 -9.27
N LEU A 72 -3.96 -10.96 -8.82
CA LEU A 72 -2.79 -10.92 -9.70
C LEU A 72 -2.47 -12.30 -10.30
N ALA A 73 -2.61 -13.38 -9.54
CA ALA A 73 -2.39 -14.74 -10.02
C ALA A 73 -3.48 -15.20 -11.01
N GLY A 74 -4.74 -14.79 -10.78
CA GLY A 74 -5.87 -15.06 -11.68
C GLY A 74 -5.87 -14.23 -12.96
N SER A 75 -4.93 -13.29 -13.11
CA SER A 75 -4.78 -12.48 -14.33
C SER A 75 -4.10 -13.25 -15.48
N SER A 76 -3.69 -14.51 -15.27
CA SER A 76 -3.21 -15.42 -16.33
C SER A 76 -4.37 -16.10 -17.05
N SER A 77 -5.23 -15.31 -17.67
CA SER A 77 -6.21 -15.77 -18.65
C SER A 77 -6.31 -14.71 -19.74
N GLU A 78 -5.19 -14.42 -20.39
CA GLU A 78 -5.21 -13.84 -21.72
C GLU A 78 -5.73 -14.91 -22.68
N GLY A 79 -6.86 -14.58 -23.27
CA GLY A 79 -7.66 -15.48 -24.08
C GLY A 79 -6.93 -16.00 -25.29
N GLU A 80 -7.05 -17.31 -25.46
CA GLU A 80 -7.19 -17.98 -26.75
C GLU A 80 -8.24 -17.21 -27.57
N ILE A 81 -7.81 -16.39 -28.52
CA ILE A 81 -8.66 -15.94 -29.63
C ILE A 81 -8.04 -16.52 -30.89
N ARG A 82 -8.80 -17.49 -31.43
CA ARG A 82 -8.64 -18.14 -32.72
C ARG A 82 -8.85 -17.16 -33.87
#